data_AF-A0A6C0DHD8-F1
#
_entry.id   AF-A0A6C0DHD8-F1
#
_cell.length_a   1.000
_cell.length_b   1.000
_cell.length_c   1.000
_cell.angle_alpha   90.00
_cell.angle_beta   90.00
_cell.angle_gamma   90.00
#
_symmetry.space_group_name_H-M   'P 1'
#
loop_
_entity.id
_entity.type
_entity.pdbx_description
1 polymer ?
#
loop_
_entity_poly.entity_id
_entity_poly.type
_entity_poly.pdbx_seq_one_letter_code
_entity_poly.pdbx_strand_id
1 'polypeptide(L)'
;MKGNYRRYDMIGAINFWCSKNGLSYFTYIEKKTKAQLEEIVAQYDINVDEMLFEIDKERDKAANFTQHLTEKFTETIKKGIDNFKDKIEMLESLLNDEQKEKYLEYCNSQNVQIN
;
A
#
# COMPACT_ATOMS: atom_id res chain seq x y z
N MET A 1 -37.13 6.53 -5.17
CA MET A 1 -36.03 5.75 -5.78
C MET A 1 -34.75 6.19 -5.10
N LYS A 2 -34.00 5.23 -4.52
CA LYS A 2 -32.58 5.38 -4.13
C LYS A 2 -31.82 6.03 -5.31
N GLY A 3 -30.78 6.82 -5.04
CA GLY A 3 -30.18 7.82 -5.95
C GLY A 3 -29.93 7.40 -7.40
N ASN A 4 -29.77 8.37 -8.31
CA ASN A 4 -29.47 8.10 -9.72
C ASN A 4 -28.00 7.62 -9.87
N TYR A 5 -27.75 6.35 -9.58
CA TYR A 5 -26.41 5.76 -9.63
C TYR A 5 -25.93 5.54 -11.06
N ARG A 6 -24.62 5.68 -11.26
CA ARG A 6 -23.99 5.26 -12.50
C ARG A 6 -23.85 3.75 -12.50
N ARG A 7 -23.65 3.20 -13.69
CA ARG A 7 -23.44 1.77 -13.90
C ARG A 7 -22.30 1.21 -13.05
N TYR A 8 -21.18 1.94 -12.98
CA TYR A 8 -20.00 1.52 -12.21
C TYR A 8 -20.23 1.53 -10.70
N ASP A 9 -21.02 2.47 -10.20
CA ASP A 9 -21.39 2.54 -8.78
C ASP A 9 -22.16 1.29 -8.36
N MET A 10 -23.15 0.88 -9.17
CA MET A 10 -23.92 -0.34 -8.92
C MET A 10 -23.07 -1.61 -9.05
N ILE A 11 -22.16 -1.68 -10.02
CA ILE A 11 -21.22 -2.82 -10.13
C ILE A 11 -20.37 -2.93 -8.86
N GLY A 12 -19.81 -1.82 -8.38
CA GLY A 12 -19.02 -1.78 -7.14
C GLY A 12 -19.85 -2.25 -5.94
N ALA A 13 -21.04 -1.70 -5.77
CA ALA A 13 -21.95 -2.06 -4.68
C ALA A 13 -22.38 -3.53 -4.71
N ILE A 14 -22.77 -4.05 -5.89
CA ILE A 14 -23.18 -5.46 -6.03
C ILE A 14 -22.01 -6.40 -5.73
N ASN A 15 -20.82 -6.12 -6.27
CA ASN A 15 -19.65 -6.96 -6.02
C ASN A 15 -19.26 -6.97 -4.54
N PHE A 16 -19.30 -5.81 -3.89
CA PHE A 16 -19.00 -5.70 -2.47
C PHE A 16 -20.04 -6.43 -1.62
N TRP A 17 -21.33 -6.26 -1.95
CA TRP A 17 -22.42 -6.99 -1.29
C TRP A 17 -22.27 -8.52 -1.45
N CYS A 18 -21.94 -9.00 -2.65
CA CYS A 18 -21.66 -10.43 -2.88
C CYS A 18 -20.51 -10.91 -1.99
N SER A 19 -19.38 -10.18 -1.97
CA SER A 19 -18.23 -10.52 -1.14
C SER A 19 -18.58 -10.59 0.35
N LYS A 20 -19.35 -9.63 0.87
CA LYS A 20 -19.83 -9.63 2.26
C LYS A 20 -20.69 -10.83 2.60
N ASN A 21 -21.44 -11.35 1.64
CA ASN A 21 -22.31 -12.51 1.79
C ASN A 21 -21.63 -13.83 1.40
N GLY A 22 -20.30 -13.84 1.25
CA GLY A 22 -19.52 -15.05 0.92
C GLY A 22 -19.73 -15.56 -0.51
N LEU A 23 -20.29 -14.75 -1.39
CA LEU A 23 -20.46 -15.06 -2.80
C LEU A 23 -19.24 -14.62 -3.60
N SER A 24 -18.74 -15.51 -4.46
CA SER A 24 -17.59 -15.24 -5.33
C SER A 24 -17.88 -14.11 -6.32
N TYR A 25 -16.82 -13.38 -6.71
CA TYR A 25 -16.86 -12.34 -7.72
C TYR A 25 -17.46 -12.84 -9.04
N PHE A 26 -18.47 -12.15 -9.56
CA PHE A 26 -19.08 -12.48 -10.85
C PHE A 26 -18.53 -11.53 -11.93
N THR A 27 -17.53 -11.97 -12.69
CA THR A 27 -17.02 -11.24 -13.87
C THR A 27 -18.12 -10.90 -14.89
N TYR A 28 -19.22 -11.66 -14.89
CA TYR A 28 -20.38 -11.41 -15.75
C TYR A 28 -21.16 -10.12 -15.40
N ILE A 29 -21.02 -9.59 -14.19
CA ILE A 29 -21.71 -8.35 -13.77
C ILE A 29 -21.28 -7.16 -14.64
N GLU A 30 -20.02 -7.15 -15.09
CA GLU A 30 -19.44 -6.10 -15.92
C GLU A 30 -19.98 -6.08 -17.35
N LYS A 31 -20.77 -7.08 -17.77
CA LYS A 31 -21.43 -7.11 -19.08
C LYS A 31 -22.90 -6.68 -19.02
N LYS A 32 -23.46 -6.50 -17.82
CA LYS A 32 -24.87 -6.15 -17.62
C LYS A 32 -25.14 -4.68 -17.96
N THR A 33 -26.33 -4.41 -18.47
CA THR A 33 -26.82 -3.04 -18.73
C THR A 33 -27.21 -2.35 -17.42
N LYS A 34 -27.41 -1.03 -17.45
CA LYS A 34 -27.84 -0.27 -16.27
C LYS A 34 -29.14 -0.83 -15.68
N ALA A 35 -30.15 -1.07 -16.53
CA ALA A 35 -31.44 -1.61 -16.10
C ALA A 35 -31.31 -2.99 -15.43
N GLN A 36 -30.48 -3.88 -15.98
CA GLN A 36 -30.22 -5.19 -15.37
C GLN A 36 -29.52 -5.10 -14.01
N LEU A 37 -28.70 -4.07 -13.79
CA LEU A 37 -28.07 -3.84 -12.48
C LEU A 37 -29.09 -3.27 -11.48
N GLU A 38 -29.97 -2.38 -11.92
CA GLU A 38 -31.08 -1.86 -11.10
C GLU A 38 -32.03 -2.98 -10.66
N GLU A 39 -32.33 -3.92 -11.55
CA GLU A 39 -33.10 -5.13 -11.23
C GLU A 39 -32.42 -5.97 -10.13
N ILE A 40 -31.10 -6.19 -10.23
CA ILE A 40 -30.35 -6.93 -9.21
C ILE A 40 -30.36 -6.17 -7.88
N VAL A 41 -30.12 -4.85 -7.91
CA VAL A 41 -30.16 -4.00 -6.72
C VAL A 41 -31.52 -4.08 -6.03
N ALA A 42 -32.61 -4.05 -6.79
CA ALA A 42 -33.95 -4.18 -6.25
C ALA A 42 -34.26 -5.59 -5.75
N GLN A 43 -33.87 -6.63 -6.51
CA GLN A 43 -34.15 -8.03 -6.20
C GLN A 43 -33.52 -8.47 -4.88
N TYR A 44 -32.29 -8.02 -4.61
CA TYR A 44 -31.54 -8.39 -3.41
C TYR A 44 -31.55 -7.29 -2.34
N ASP A 45 -32.40 -6.26 -2.51
CA ASP A 45 -32.48 -5.05 -1.67
C ASP A 45 -31.10 -4.47 -1.30
N ILE A 46 -30.23 -4.34 -2.30
CA ILE A 46 -28.88 -3.83 -2.10
C ILE A 46 -28.96 -2.33 -1.81
N ASN A 47 -28.43 -1.91 -0.67
CA ASN A 47 -28.28 -0.50 -0.35
C ASN A 47 -27.01 0.06 -0.98
N VAL A 48 -27.11 0.63 -2.17
CA VAL A 48 -25.95 1.10 -2.95
C VAL A 48 -25.13 2.16 -2.20
N ASP A 49 -25.78 3.15 -1.58
CA ASP A 49 -25.09 4.20 -0.81
C ASP A 49 -24.24 3.61 0.32
N GLU A 50 -24.83 2.69 1.09
CA GLU A 50 -24.15 2.03 2.20
C GLU A 50 -22.98 1.17 1.73
N MET A 51 -23.15 0.41 0.64
CA MET A 51 -22.06 -0.39 0.09
C MET A 51 -20.91 0.51 -0.40
N LEU A 52 -21.20 1.62 -1.08
CA LEU A 52 -20.16 2.55 -1.55
C LEU A 52 -19.44 3.23 -0.39
N PHE A 53 -20.18 3.66 0.64
CA PHE A 53 -19.60 4.24 1.84
C PHE A 53 -18.64 3.26 2.53
N GLU A 54 -19.01 1.99 2.63
CA GLU A 54 -18.13 0.98 3.20
C GLU A 54 -16.91 0.67 2.34
N ILE A 55 -17.05 0.64 1.02
CA ILE A 55 -15.92 0.50 0.09
C ILE A 55 -14.90 1.62 0.34
N ASP A 56 -15.35 2.86 0.48
CA ASP A 56 -14.47 4.00 0.75
C ASP A 56 -13.81 3.89 2.14
N LYS A 57 -14.56 3.45 3.16
CA LYS A 57 -13.98 3.19 4.49
C LYS A 57 -12.89 2.11 4.47
N GLU A 58 -13.08 1.03 3.72
CA GLU A 58 -12.07 -0.02 3.57
C GLU A 58 -10.85 0.47 2.78
N ARG A 59 -11.04 1.33 1.78
CA ARG A 59 -9.93 1.99 1.06
C ARG A 59 -9.10 2.88 1.98
N ASP A 60 -9.75 3.67 2.83
CA ASP A 60 -9.06 4.53 3.79
C ASP A 60 -8.25 3.71 4.80
N LYS A 61 -8.81 2.59 5.30
CA LYS A 61 -8.07 1.66 6.16
C LYS A 61 -6.85 1.08 5.46
N ALA A 62 -6.98 0.64 4.22
CA ALA A 62 -5.88 0.07 3.44
C ALA A 62 -4.77 1.09 3.16
N ALA A 63 -5.14 2.34 2.85
CA ALA A 63 -4.20 3.44 2.66
C ALA A 63 -3.40 3.72 3.95
N ASN A 64 -4.10 3.85 5.09
CA ASN A 64 -3.47 4.09 6.39
C ASN A 64 -2.56 2.93 6.84
N PHE A 65 -2.97 1.69 6.57
CA PHE A 65 -2.15 0.51 6.88
C PHE A 65 -0.85 0.48 6.06
N THR A 66 -0.94 0.80 4.77
CA THR A 66 0.24 0.84 3.87
C THR A 66 1.21 1.92 4.33
N GLN A 67 0.71 3.11 4.68
CA GLN A 67 1.53 4.20 5.20
C GLN A 67 2.25 3.79 6.48
N HIS A 68 1.55 3.18 7.45
CA HIS A 68 2.17 2.72 8.69
C HIS A 68 3.24 1.64 8.48
N LEU A 69 3.05 0.73 7.53
CA LEU A 69 4.06 -0.26 7.17
C LEU A 69 5.30 0.40 6.57
N THR A 70 5.12 1.36 5.66
CA THR A 70 6.22 2.11 5.06
C THR A 70 6.99 2.89 6.12
N GLU A 71 6.31 3.64 6.99
CA GLU A 71 6.94 4.41 8.07
C GLU A 71 7.76 3.51 9.00
N LYS A 72 7.18 2.40 9.46
CA LYS A 72 7.86 1.46 10.35
C LYS A 72 9.08 0.80 9.69
N PHE A 73 8.98 0.48 8.40
CA PHE A 73 10.08 -0.09 7.64
C PHE A 73 11.21 0.93 7.44
N THR A 74 10.87 2.17 7.10
CA THR A 74 11.83 3.28 6.96
C THR A 74 12.53 3.57 8.29
N GLU A 75 11.81 3.61 9.41
CA GLU A 75 12.42 3.79 10.73
C GLU A 75 13.37 2.66 11.10
N THR A 76 13.01 1.41 10.78
CA THR A 76 13.85 0.24 11.08
C THR A 76 15.14 0.27 10.26
N ILE A 77 15.05 0.57 8.96
CA ILE A 77 16.22 0.74 8.09
C ILE A 77 17.10 1.87 8.60
N LYS A 78 16.50 3.01 8.92
CA LYS A 78 17.24 4.19 9.41
C LYS A 78 18.01 3.87 10.69
N LYS A 79 17.34 3.26 11.69
CA LYS A 79 18.00 2.80 12.93
C LYS A 79 19.12 1.79 12.64
N GLY A 80 18.94 0.91 11.67
CA GLY A 80 19.99 -0.02 11.23
C GLY A 80 21.21 0.71 10.66
N ILE A 81 20.99 1.66 9.76
CA ILE A 81 22.05 2.48 9.15
C ILE A 81 22.78 3.31 10.22
N ASP A 82 22.04 3.97 11.11
CA ASP A 82 22.63 4.78 12.18
C ASP A 82 23.50 3.92 13.10
N ASN A 83 23.02 2.73 13.50
CA ASN A 83 23.83 1.77 14.26
C ASN A 83 25.11 1.32 13.53
N PHE A 84 25.07 1.16 12.20
CA PHE A 84 26.27 0.82 11.44
C PHE A 84 27.24 1.98 11.36
N LYS A 85 26.75 3.21 11.18
CA LYS A 85 27.58 4.41 11.20
C LYS A 85 28.30 4.58 12.52
N ASP A 86 27.59 4.50 13.65
CA ASP A 86 28.17 4.63 14.98
C ASP A 86 29.27 3.58 15.21
N LYS A 87 29.07 2.35 14.73
CA LYS A 87 30.09 1.29 14.79
C LYS A 87 31.31 1.57 13.93
N ILE A 88 31.10 2.09 12.71
CA ILE A 88 32.20 2.47 11.82
C ILE A 88 33.00 3.61 12.45
N GLU A 89 32.35 4.66 12.94
CA GLU A 89 33.01 5.78 13.61
C GLU A 89 33.81 5.32 14.84
N MET A 90 33.24 4.41 15.64
CA MET A 90 33.96 3.80 16.76
C MET A 90 35.21 3.05 16.27
N LEU A 91 35.10 2.21 15.23
CA LEU A 91 36.23 1.46 14.70
C LEU A 91 37.30 2.39 14.10
N GLU A 92 36.90 3.44 13.38
CA GLU A 92 37.79 4.47 12.84
C GLU A 92 38.56 5.21 13.95
N SER A 93 37.92 5.44 15.10
CA SER A 93 38.58 6.07 16.26
C SER A 93 39.72 5.24 16.84
N LEU A 94 39.69 3.91 16.66
CA LEU A 94 40.71 2.97 17.15
C LEU A 94 41.91 2.85 16.20
N LEU A 95 41.83 3.42 14.99
CA LEU A 95 42.91 3.37 14.01
C LEU A 95 44.00 4.40 14.34
N ASN A 96 45.25 4.02 14.12
CA ASN A 96 46.37 4.97 14.09
C ASN A 96 46.44 5.72 12.75
N ASP A 97 47.31 6.72 12.65
CA ASP A 97 47.37 7.62 11.48
C ASP A 97 47.68 6.87 10.18
N GLU A 98 48.63 5.92 10.19
CA GLU A 98 48.97 5.12 9.00
C GLU A 98 47.81 4.21 8.55
N GLN A 99 47.06 3.65 9.51
CA GLN A 99 45.88 2.83 9.22
C GLN A 99 44.71 3.66 8.71
N LYS A 100 44.53 4.88 9.22
CA LYS A 100 43.50 5.83 8.74
C LYS A 100 43.77 6.24 7.29
N GLU A 101 45.02 6.52 6.95
CA GLU A 101 45.40 6.90 5.60
C GLU A 101 45.10 5.77 4.60
N LYS A 102 45.50 4.53 4.91
CA LYS A 102 45.17 3.34 4.09
C LYS A 102 43.67 3.07 3.99
N TYR A 103 42.93 3.30 5.07
CA TYR A 103 41.47 3.16 5.07
C TYR A 103 40.80 4.20 4.18
N LEU A 104 41.22 5.47 4.25
CA LEU A 104 40.72 6.54 3.38
C LEU A 104 41.02 6.26 1.90
N GLU A 105 42.23 5.80 1.58
CA GLU A 105 42.58 5.36 0.23
C GLU A 105 41.68 4.22 -0.26
N TYR A 106 41.43 3.22 0.58
CA TYR A 106 40.51 2.14 0.27
C TYR A 106 39.09 2.65 0.01
N CYS A 107 38.52 3.47 0.91
CA CYS A 107 37.18 4.05 0.73
C CYS A 107 37.07 4.87 -0.57
N ASN A 108 38.08 5.68 -0.87
CA ASN A 108 38.13 6.46 -2.12
C ASN A 108 38.22 5.56 -3.35
N SER A 109 38.94 4.44 -3.29
CA SER A 109 39.02 3.48 -4.40
C SER A 109 37.67 2.83 -4.76
N GLN A 110 36.78 2.66 -3.76
CA GLN A 110 35.46 2.08 -3.97
C GLN A 110 34.47 3.08 -4.60
N ASN A 111 34.64 4.38 -4.34
CA ASN A 111 33.75 5.43 -4.87
C ASN A 111 34.03 5.80 -6.33
N VAL A 112 35.21 5.47 -6.87
CA VAL A 112 35.59 5.82 -8.25
C VAL A 112 35.04 4.82 -9.29
N GLN A 113 34.58 3.63 -8.88
CA GLN A 113 34.06 2.60 -9.80
C GLN A 113 32.57 2.76 -10.16
N ILE A 114 31.89 3.79 -9.66
CA ILE A 114 30.49 4.10 -9.98
C ILE A 114 30.47 5.36 -10.87
N ASN A 115 30.90 5.22 -12.13
CA ASN A 115 30.64 6.16 -13.23
C ASN A 115 30.63 5.39 -14.55
#